data_AF-A0A946SYH8-F1
#
_entry.id   AF-A0A946SYH8-F1
#
_cell.length_a   1.000
_cell.length_b   1.000
_cell.length_c   1.000
_cell.angle_alpha   90.00
_cell.angle_beta   90.00
_cell.angle_gamma   90.00
#
_symmetry.space_group_name_H-M   'P 1'
#
loop_
_entity.id
_entity.type
_entity.pdbx_description
1 polymer ?
#
loop_
_entity_poly.entity_id
_entity_poly.type
_entity_poly.pdbx_seq_one_letter_code
_entity_poly.pdbx_strand_id
1 'polypeptide(L)'
;MNHLLINMADLSHYRERVLDKLYPPLGKKTIPYDELVRVSELYYIIFKDETDEFLLNSFKLSIESNLLFVLNQDYKYQELSEYKEEHLLRAEDYIRDHIDNSNWNGIDGNKELTKDYLEECISEQNTIIDKTIKHMIPIPDRESLNVMQFVSDEFLDEYKYSSKRKINFLNEELNQITSFLKIENKEYNNPYPDYFNSYGYEIYKDFTSQYKQESVLAYLSFLVDQLKKDGLMNKDKTLISIFKFLEEEFDTNFRTAHKFKSDYSTKKYLPFYEAIKKRYDIVSK
;
A
#
# COMPACT_ATOMS: atom_id res chain seq x y z
N MET A 1 -16.31 32.65 -15.09
CA MET A 1 -16.98 32.44 -16.40
C MET A 1 -17.54 33.76 -16.90
N ASN A 2 -16.77 34.45 -17.76
CA ASN A 2 -17.11 35.63 -18.61
C ASN A 2 -15.93 36.59 -18.66
N HIS A 3 -14.89 36.24 -19.42
CA HIS A 3 -14.04 37.19 -20.13
C HIS A 3 -13.43 36.43 -21.32
N LEU A 4 -13.37 37.08 -22.49
CA LEU A 4 -12.94 36.57 -23.81
C LEU A 4 -14.08 36.11 -24.74
N LEU A 5 -15.10 36.94 -24.93
CA LEU A 5 -15.67 37.09 -26.27
C LEU A 5 -14.76 38.04 -27.06
N ILE A 6 -13.64 37.52 -27.57
CA ILE A 6 -12.88 38.22 -28.60
C ILE A 6 -13.70 38.13 -29.88
N ASN A 7 -14.05 39.29 -30.42
CA ASN A 7 -14.80 39.43 -31.65
C ASN A 7 -13.98 38.79 -32.79
N MET A 8 -14.39 37.60 -33.26
CA MET A 8 -13.68 36.84 -34.32
C MET A 8 -13.50 37.61 -35.64
N ALA A 9 -14.18 38.76 -35.79
CA ALA A 9 -14.22 39.56 -37.01
C ALA A 9 -12.91 40.27 -37.40
N ASP A 10 -11.90 40.33 -36.52
CA ASP A 10 -10.62 41.04 -36.77
C ASP A 10 -9.37 40.13 -36.70
N LEU A 11 -9.52 38.82 -36.90
CA LEU A 11 -8.38 37.90 -36.93
C LEU A 11 -7.61 38.01 -38.26
N SER A 12 -6.27 37.99 -38.19
CA SER A 12 -5.47 37.86 -39.41
C SER A 12 -5.74 36.50 -40.06
N HIS A 13 -5.66 36.44 -41.39
CA HIS A 13 -5.82 35.18 -42.14
C HIS A 13 -4.86 34.07 -41.67
N TYR A 14 -3.70 34.44 -41.11
CA TYR A 14 -2.80 33.48 -40.46
C TYR A 14 -3.42 32.91 -39.18
N ARG A 15 -3.89 33.78 -38.26
CA ARG A 15 -4.51 33.36 -37.01
C ARG A 15 -5.73 32.48 -37.25
N GLU A 16 -6.59 32.85 -38.20
CA GLU A 16 -7.77 32.07 -38.58
C GLU A 16 -7.39 30.64 -39.02
N ARG A 17 -6.41 30.52 -39.93
CA ARG A 17 -5.91 29.21 -40.39
C ARG A 17 -5.29 28.37 -39.27
N VAL A 18 -4.64 28.99 -38.29
CA VAL A 18 -4.06 28.28 -37.14
C VAL A 18 -5.18 27.79 -36.22
N LEU A 19 -6.17 28.63 -35.93
CA LEU A 19 -7.33 28.27 -35.12
C LEU A 19 -8.16 27.17 -35.76
N ASP A 20 -8.35 27.19 -37.09
CA ASP A 20 -9.05 26.11 -37.81
C ASP A 20 -8.35 24.76 -37.67
N LYS A 21 -7.01 24.76 -37.59
CA LYS A 21 -6.24 23.54 -37.33
C LYS A 21 -6.36 23.10 -35.88
N LEU A 22 -6.40 24.04 -34.94
CA LEU A 22 -6.49 23.75 -33.52
C LEU A 22 -7.89 23.24 -33.14
N TYR A 23 -8.93 23.86 -33.70
CA TYR A 23 -10.34 23.58 -33.45
C TYR A 23 -11.07 23.23 -34.76
N PRO A 24 -10.78 22.06 -35.36
CA PRO A 24 -11.41 21.67 -36.61
C PRO A 24 -12.94 21.55 -36.45
N PRO A 25 -13.71 21.72 -37.54
CA PRO A 25 -15.17 21.65 -37.50
C PRO A 25 -15.68 20.38 -36.82
N LEU A 26 -16.72 20.52 -35.99
CA LEU A 26 -17.35 19.42 -35.26
C LEU A 26 -17.89 18.35 -36.23
N GLY A 27 -17.10 17.30 -36.47
CA GLY A 27 -17.40 16.29 -37.49
C GLY A 27 -17.47 14.85 -36.98
N LYS A 28 -16.74 14.49 -35.91
CA LYS A 28 -16.75 13.16 -35.26
C LYS A 28 -16.38 13.29 -33.79
N LYS A 29 -16.87 12.37 -32.96
CA LYS A 29 -16.41 12.21 -31.57
C LYS A 29 -14.97 11.71 -31.61
N THR A 30 -14.00 12.59 -31.34
CA THR A 30 -12.59 12.24 -31.22
C THR A 30 -12.32 11.64 -29.83
N ILE A 31 -11.42 10.65 -29.77
CA ILE A 31 -10.97 10.07 -28.51
C ILE A 31 -10.00 11.09 -27.89
N PRO A 32 -10.14 11.47 -26.59
CA PRO A 32 -9.31 12.53 -25.99
C PRO A 32 -7.81 12.31 -26.13
N TYR A 33 -7.34 11.06 -26.04
CA TYR A 33 -5.93 10.72 -26.23
C TYR A 33 -5.46 10.97 -27.68
N ASP A 34 -6.22 10.52 -28.68
CA ASP A 34 -5.88 10.74 -30.10
C ASP A 34 -5.84 12.24 -30.43
N GLU A 35 -6.76 12.99 -29.83
CA GLU A 35 -6.79 14.45 -29.97
C GLU A 35 -5.59 15.11 -29.28
N LEU A 36 -5.19 14.63 -28.12
CA LEU A 36 -3.98 15.09 -27.43
C LEU A 36 -2.71 14.80 -28.25
N VAL A 37 -2.63 13.65 -28.93
CA VAL A 37 -1.54 13.33 -29.88
C VAL A 37 -1.55 14.32 -31.05
N ARG A 38 -2.71 14.53 -31.68
CA ARG A 38 -2.87 15.46 -32.81
C ARG A 38 -2.47 16.89 -32.45
N VAL A 39 -2.94 17.39 -31.30
CA VAL A 39 -2.60 18.75 -30.82
C VAL A 39 -1.11 18.81 -30.46
N SER A 40 -0.53 17.75 -29.89
CA SER A 40 0.91 17.67 -29.63
C SER A 40 1.77 17.66 -30.91
N GLU A 41 1.28 17.12 -32.02
CA GLU A 41 1.95 17.26 -33.33
C GLU A 41 1.95 18.72 -33.81
N LEU A 42 0.86 19.46 -33.59
CA LEU A 42 0.78 20.88 -33.95
C LEU A 42 1.81 21.73 -33.20
N TYR A 43 2.26 21.30 -32.02
CA TYR A 43 3.36 21.97 -31.33
C TYR A 43 4.60 22.06 -32.23
N TYR A 44 5.04 20.94 -32.80
CA TYR A 44 6.23 20.94 -33.64
C TYR A 44 6.04 21.61 -35.00
N ILE A 45 4.80 21.67 -35.50
CA ILE A 45 4.50 22.24 -36.83
C ILE A 45 4.32 23.75 -36.77
N ILE A 46 3.73 24.26 -35.67
CA ILE A 46 3.27 25.64 -35.55
C ILE A 46 3.81 26.28 -34.27
N PHE A 47 3.54 25.68 -33.11
CA PHE A 47 3.70 26.39 -31.84
C PHE A 47 5.11 26.42 -31.24
N LYS A 48 6.04 25.61 -31.75
CA LYS A 48 7.42 25.54 -31.25
C LYS A 48 8.13 26.90 -31.37
N ASP A 49 7.86 27.60 -32.47
CA ASP A 49 8.46 28.89 -32.79
C ASP A 49 7.41 30.03 -32.78
N GLU A 50 6.18 29.76 -32.31
CA GLU A 50 5.11 30.75 -32.24
C GLU A 50 5.34 31.72 -31.08
N THR A 51 5.04 33.00 -31.31
CA THR A 51 5.20 34.09 -30.34
C THR A 51 3.90 34.82 -30.03
N ASP A 52 2.85 34.59 -30.83
CA ASP A 52 1.53 35.17 -30.61
C ASP A 52 0.90 34.60 -29.34
N GLU A 53 0.78 35.46 -28.32
CA GLU A 53 0.28 35.07 -27.00
C GLU A 53 -1.16 34.52 -27.05
N PHE A 54 -2.00 35.06 -27.93
CA PHE A 54 -3.37 34.59 -28.07
C PHE A 54 -3.39 33.16 -28.63
N LEU A 55 -2.63 32.90 -29.69
CA LEU A 55 -2.53 31.55 -30.27
C LEU A 55 -1.89 30.55 -29.29
N LEU A 56 -0.83 30.94 -28.57
CA LEU A 56 -0.20 30.10 -27.55
C LEU A 56 -1.16 29.75 -26.42
N ASN A 57 -1.97 30.70 -25.95
CA ASN A 57 -2.96 30.45 -24.91
C ASN A 57 -4.08 29.53 -25.40
N SER A 58 -4.56 29.72 -26.63
CA SER A 58 -5.53 28.79 -27.24
C SER A 58 -4.97 27.37 -27.31
N PHE A 59 -3.70 27.22 -27.73
CA PHE A 59 -3.03 25.92 -27.76
C PHE A 59 -2.95 25.26 -26.38
N LYS A 60 -2.51 25.99 -25.35
CA LYS A 60 -2.42 25.46 -23.98
C LYS A 60 -3.78 25.00 -23.46
N LEU A 61 -4.83 25.81 -23.67
CA LEU A 61 -6.21 25.43 -23.29
C LEU A 61 -6.69 24.17 -24.01
N SER A 62 -6.29 23.98 -25.28
CA SER A 62 -6.59 22.76 -26.02
C SER A 62 -5.88 21.54 -25.44
N ILE A 63 -4.61 21.67 -25.04
CA ILE A 63 -3.88 20.62 -24.31
C ILE A 63 -4.59 20.28 -23.00
N GLU A 64 -4.84 21.28 -22.14
CA GLU A 64 -5.49 21.08 -20.83
C GLU A 64 -6.85 20.38 -20.97
N SER A 65 -7.68 20.82 -21.90
CA SER A 65 -9.02 20.25 -22.09
C SER A 65 -8.97 18.77 -22.47
N ASN A 66 -8.00 18.34 -23.29
CA ASN A 66 -7.87 16.93 -23.68
C ASN A 66 -7.18 16.12 -22.59
N LEU A 67 -6.16 16.70 -21.96
CA LEU A 67 -5.39 16.07 -20.91
C LEU A 67 -6.26 15.78 -19.67
N LEU A 68 -7.18 16.66 -19.30
CA LEU A 68 -8.16 16.45 -18.22
C LEU A 68 -8.83 15.07 -18.30
N PHE A 69 -9.31 14.68 -19.48
CA PHE A 69 -9.98 13.39 -19.67
C PHE A 69 -9.03 12.21 -19.53
N VAL A 70 -7.79 12.37 -20.00
CA VAL A 70 -6.76 11.32 -19.93
C VAL A 70 -6.30 11.11 -18.49
N LEU A 71 -6.01 12.20 -17.77
CA LEU A 71 -5.56 12.14 -16.38
C LEU A 71 -6.60 11.49 -15.48
N ASN A 72 -7.88 11.82 -15.65
CA ASN A 72 -8.97 11.28 -14.82
C ASN A 72 -9.21 9.76 -15.01
N GLN A 73 -8.53 9.09 -15.96
CA GLN A 73 -8.54 7.62 -16.05
C GLN A 73 -7.49 6.97 -15.14
N ASP A 74 -6.52 7.73 -14.65
CA ASP A 74 -5.43 7.25 -13.80
C ASP A 74 -5.76 7.56 -12.33
N TYR A 75 -5.67 6.53 -11.47
CA TYR A 75 -6.01 6.61 -10.05
C TYR A 75 -5.24 7.72 -9.32
N LYS A 76 -4.06 8.10 -9.79
CA LYS A 76 -3.27 9.17 -9.19
C LYS A 76 -3.99 10.51 -9.21
N TYR A 77 -4.88 10.74 -10.17
CA TYR A 77 -5.60 11.99 -10.36
C TYR A 77 -7.05 11.96 -9.87
N GLN A 78 -7.56 10.77 -9.51
CA GLN A 78 -8.90 10.62 -8.94
C GLN A 78 -9.08 11.42 -7.65
N GLU A 79 -10.34 11.77 -7.36
CA GLU A 79 -10.73 12.34 -6.07
C GLU A 79 -10.51 11.35 -4.92
N LEU A 80 -10.35 11.85 -3.70
CA LEU A 80 -10.04 11.00 -2.53
C LEU A 80 -11.08 9.87 -2.32
N SER A 81 -12.36 10.14 -2.57
CA SER A 81 -13.41 9.13 -2.41
C SER A 81 -13.23 7.95 -3.37
N GLU A 82 -13.04 8.24 -4.66
CA GLU A 82 -12.82 7.25 -5.72
C GLU A 82 -11.51 6.49 -5.49
N TYR A 83 -10.46 7.23 -5.12
CA TYR A 83 -9.17 6.63 -4.76
C TYR A 83 -9.33 5.56 -3.67
N LYS A 84 -10.11 5.83 -2.63
CA LYS A 84 -10.32 4.90 -1.50
C LYS A 84 -11.08 3.64 -1.87
N GLU A 85 -12.01 3.71 -2.83
CA GLU A 85 -12.84 2.56 -3.23
C GLU A 85 -12.00 1.39 -3.74
N GLU A 86 -10.95 1.68 -4.49
CA GLU A 86 -10.08 0.68 -5.11
C GLU A 86 -8.70 0.56 -4.44
N HIS A 87 -8.42 1.35 -3.39
CA HIS A 87 -7.11 1.38 -2.74
C HIS A 87 -6.70 0.00 -2.19
N LEU A 88 -7.62 -0.69 -1.53
CA LEU A 88 -7.36 -2.01 -0.95
C LEU A 88 -7.01 -3.04 -2.03
N LEU A 89 -7.75 -3.04 -3.14
CA LEU A 89 -7.51 -3.95 -4.26
C LEU A 89 -6.13 -3.70 -4.89
N ARG A 90 -5.75 -2.43 -5.07
CA ARG A 90 -4.42 -2.07 -5.59
C ARG A 90 -3.29 -2.50 -4.65
N ALA A 91 -3.48 -2.36 -3.34
CA ALA A 91 -2.51 -2.86 -2.36
C ALA A 91 -2.36 -4.40 -2.43
N GLU A 92 -3.48 -5.13 -2.54
CA GLU A 92 -3.47 -6.58 -2.67
C GLU A 92 -2.79 -7.07 -3.95
N ASP A 93 -3.07 -6.42 -5.08
CA ASP A 93 -2.44 -6.74 -6.36
C ASP A 93 -0.94 -6.42 -6.32
N TYR A 94 -0.54 -5.29 -5.73
CA TYR A 94 0.87 -4.96 -5.53
C TYR A 94 1.59 -6.03 -4.72
N ILE A 95 1.03 -6.44 -3.58
CA ILE A 95 1.62 -7.49 -2.74
C ILE A 95 1.75 -8.79 -3.54
N ARG A 96 0.70 -9.19 -4.28
CA ARG A 96 0.70 -10.42 -5.08
C ARG A 96 1.81 -10.42 -6.13
N ASP A 97 2.05 -9.28 -6.77
CA ASP A 97 3.05 -9.15 -7.83
C ASP A 97 4.50 -9.14 -7.30
N HIS A 98 4.69 -8.79 -6.02
CA HIS A 98 6.02 -8.59 -5.43
C HIS A 98 6.41 -9.65 -4.39
N ILE A 99 5.47 -10.44 -3.87
CA ILE A 99 5.71 -11.39 -2.77
C ILE A 99 6.77 -12.44 -3.10
N ASP A 100 6.73 -13.01 -4.31
CA ASP A 100 7.64 -14.09 -4.74
C ASP A 100 9.09 -13.61 -4.93
N ASN A 101 9.30 -12.31 -5.15
CA ASN A 101 10.62 -11.71 -5.35
C ASN A 101 11.13 -10.97 -4.10
N SER A 102 10.39 -11.02 -3.00
CA SER A 102 10.72 -10.29 -1.78
C SER A 102 11.74 -11.04 -0.93
N ASN A 103 12.73 -10.32 -0.39
CA ASN A 103 13.78 -10.87 0.49
C ASN A 103 13.39 -10.81 1.98
N TRP A 104 12.11 -10.61 2.30
CA TRP A 104 11.60 -10.38 3.65
C TRP A 104 11.53 -11.69 4.46
N ASN A 105 12.69 -12.25 4.79
CA ASN A 105 12.81 -13.40 5.69
C ASN A 105 12.66 -12.94 7.15
N GLY A 106 11.62 -13.40 7.86
CA GLY A 106 11.43 -13.10 9.27
C GLY A 106 10.76 -11.76 9.58
N ILE A 107 10.12 -11.13 8.60
CA ILE A 107 9.14 -10.03 8.80
C ILE A 107 7.85 -10.48 8.11
N ASP A 108 6.68 -9.99 8.55
CA ASP A 108 5.45 -10.16 7.78
C ASP A 108 5.62 -9.45 6.42
N GLY A 109 6.05 -10.21 5.40
CA GLY A 109 6.36 -9.70 4.07
C GLY A 109 5.19 -8.94 3.45
N ASN A 110 3.95 -9.29 3.82
CA ASN A 110 2.78 -8.52 3.39
C ASN A 110 2.78 -7.12 4.01
N LYS A 111 3.13 -6.96 5.29
CA LYS A 111 3.20 -5.65 5.95
C LYS A 111 4.31 -4.77 5.37
N GLU A 112 5.50 -5.33 5.12
CA GLU A 112 6.59 -4.57 4.49
C GLU A 112 6.25 -4.21 3.04
N LEU A 113 5.68 -5.13 2.24
CA LEU A 113 5.21 -4.81 0.90
C LEU A 113 4.07 -3.78 0.90
N THR A 114 3.19 -3.82 1.90
CA THR A 114 2.16 -2.77 2.05
C THR A 114 2.81 -1.43 2.38
N LYS A 115 3.86 -1.41 3.21
CA LYS A 115 4.62 -0.19 3.51
C LYS A 115 5.30 0.36 2.26
N ASP A 116 5.98 -0.48 1.48
CA ASP A 116 6.62 -0.11 0.21
C ASP A 116 5.60 0.47 -0.77
N TYR A 117 4.44 -0.18 -0.91
CA TYR A 117 3.31 0.30 -1.72
C TYR A 117 2.82 1.69 -1.28
N LEU A 118 2.64 1.91 0.02
CA LEU A 118 2.19 3.20 0.56
C LEU A 118 3.23 4.30 0.32
N GLU A 119 4.51 4.00 0.53
CA GLU A 119 5.61 4.95 0.26
C GLU A 119 5.69 5.30 -1.23
N GLU A 120 5.52 4.32 -2.12
CA GLU A 120 5.43 4.54 -3.57
C GLU A 120 4.26 5.44 -3.93
N CYS A 121 3.05 5.14 -3.44
CA CYS A 121 1.87 5.98 -3.65
C CYS A 121 2.11 7.43 -3.16
N ILE A 122 2.69 7.61 -1.98
CA ILE A 122 3.02 8.95 -1.45
C ILE A 122 4.00 9.67 -2.37
N SER A 123 5.05 8.98 -2.83
CA SER A 123 6.03 9.53 -3.77
C SER A 123 5.35 9.98 -5.07
N GLU A 124 4.49 9.15 -5.66
CA GLU A 124 3.72 9.50 -6.85
C GLU A 124 2.87 10.77 -6.64
N GLN A 125 2.14 10.85 -5.53
CA GLN A 125 1.33 12.02 -5.20
C GLN A 125 2.19 13.30 -5.00
N ASN A 126 3.39 13.17 -4.43
CA ASN A 126 4.32 14.29 -4.31
C ASN A 126 4.77 14.82 -5.68
N THR A 127 4.93 13.96 -6.69
CA THR A 127 5.29 14.44 -8.04
C THR A 127 4.23 15.38 -8.66
N ILE A 128 2.97 15.24 -8.28
CA ILE A 128 1.87 16.14 -8.68
C ILE A 128 1.98 17.48 -7.92
N ILE A 129 2.23 17.41 -6.60
CA ILE A 129 2.39 18.60 -5.75
C ILE A 129 3.58 19.45 -6.20
N ASP A 130 4.70 18.80 -6.47
CA ASP A 130 5.96 19.44 -6.85
C ASP A 130 6.01 19.82 -8.33
N LYS A 131 4.96 19.48 -9.12
CA LYS A 131 4.88 19.69 -10.57
C LYS A 131 6.04 19.04 -11.34
N THR A 132 6.55 17.93 -10.84
CA THR A 132 7.65 17.16 -11.46
C THR A 132 7.13 16.00 -12.32
N ILE A 133 5.83 15.68 -12.21
CA ILE A 133 5.18 14.66 -13.00
C ILE A 133 5.28 14.93 -14.50
N LYS A 134 5.45 13.86 -15.28
CA LYS A 134 5.56 13.91 -16.74
C LYS A 134 4.45 13.09 -17.36
N HIS A 135 3.87 13.61 -18.43
CA HIS A 135 2.94 12.87 -19.28
C HIS A 135 3.48 12.93 -20.71
N MET A 136 4.15 11.86 -21.13
CA MET A 136 4.86 11.80 -22.40
C MET A 136 3.92 11.32 -23.50
N ILE A 137 3.70 12.15 -24.51
CA ILE A 137 2.93 11.80 -25.70
C ILE A 137 3.90 11.39 -26.80
N PRO A 138 3.82 10.15 -27.33
CA PRO A 138 4.64 9.74 -28.46
C PRO A 138 4.20 10.49 -29.72
N ILE A 139 5.17 11.02 -30.46
CA ILE A 139 4.94 11.77 -31.69
C ILE A 139 5.66 11.04 -32.84
N PRO A 140 4.97 10.73 -33.95
CA PRO A 140 5.60 10.08 -35.10
C PRO A 140 6.85 10.83 -35.57
N ASP A 141 7.94 10.09 -35.79
CA ASP A 141 9.22 10.58 -36.31
C ASP A 141 9.87 11.73 -35.48
N ARG A 142 9.47 11.89 -34.21
CA ARG A 142 9.95 12.94 -33.32
C ARG A 142 10.14 12.43 -31.89
N GLU A 143 10.79 13.23 -31.07
CA GLU A 143 10.86 12.98 -29.63
C GLU A 143 9.47 13.11 -28.99
N SER A 144 9.19 12.25 -28.00
CA SER A 144 7.96 12.34 -27.23
C SER A 144 7.85 13.67 -26.50
N LEU A 145 6.65 14.24 -26.49
CA LEU A 145 6.38 15.55 -25.90
C LEU A 145 5.83 15.41 -24.48
N ASN A 146 6.48 16.02 -23.49
CA ASN A 146 5.89 16.13 -22.15
C ASN A 146 4.79 17.19 -22.16
N VAL A 147 3.52 16.80 -22.22
CA VAL A 147 2.42 17.78 -22.30
C VAL A 147 2.16 18.51 -20.98
N MET A 148 2.66 17.99 -19.85
CA MET A 148 2.59 18.68 -18.55
C MET A 148 3.35 20.02 -18.54
N GLN A 149 4.22 20.28 -19.52
CA GLN A 149 4.92 21.58 -19.61
C GLN A 149 4.01 22.73 -20.08
N PHE A 150 2.83 22.43 -20.62
CA PHE A 150 1.91 23.42 -21.19
C PHE A 150 0.73 23.76 -20.26
N VAL A 151 0.54 22.99 -19.19
CA VAL A 151 -0.57 23.20 -18.26
C VAL A 151 -0.29 24.39 -17.34
N SER A 152 -1.35 25.10 -16.99
CA SER A 152 -1.34 26.19 -16.04
C SER A 152 -1.28 25.68 -14.60
N ASP A 153 -0.93 26.60 -13.70
CA ASP A 153 -0.96 26.32 -12.27
C ASP A 153 -2.37 26.05 -11.78
N GLU A 154 -3.36 26.80 -12.29
CA GLU A 154 -4.79 26.67 -11.98
C GLU A 154 -5.32 25.29 -12.37
N PHE A 155 -4.94 24.77 -13.54
CA PHE A 155 -5.27 23.41 -13.96
C PHE A 155 -4.80 22.35 -12.95
N LEU A 156 -3.63 22.54 -12.34
CA LEU A 156 -3.10 21.58 -11.37
C LEU A 156 -3.61 21.78 -9.94
N ASP A 157 -4.28 22.89 -9.61
CA ASP A 157 -4.59 23.21 -8.21
C ASP A 157 -5.56 22.22 -7.57
N GLU A 158 -6.56 21.75 -8.30
CA GLU A 158 -7.48 20.71 -7.84
C GLU A 158 -6.74 19.39 -7.59
N TYR A 159 -5.87 18.98 -8.51
CA TYR A 159 -5.05 17.77 -8.36
C TYR A 159 -4.08 17.87 -7.20
N LYS A 160 -3.43 19.02 -6.97
CA LYS A 160 -2.56 19.25 -5.81
C LYS A 160 -3.35 19.16 -4.51
N TYR A 161 -4.55 19.75 -4.48
CA TYR A 161 -5.42 19.69 -3.31
C TYR A 161 -5.84 18.26 -2.99
N SER A 162 -6.30 17.51 -4.00
CA SER A 162 -6.64 16.09 -3.89
C SER A 162 -5.44 15.24 -3.46
N SER A 163 -4.25 15.49 -4.04
CA SER A 163 -3.00 14.79 -3.70
C SER A 163 -2.62 14.96 -2.23
N LYS A 164 -2.71 16.18 -1.68
CA LYS A 164 -2.45 16.42 -0.25
C LYS A 164 -3.38 15.63 0.65
N ARG A 165 -4.66 15.51 0.29
CA ARG A 165 -5.65 14.74 1.05
C ARG A 165 -5.36 13.24 0.98
N LYS A 166 -4.96 12.73 -0.19
CA LYS A 166 -4.53 11.34 -0.38
C LYS A 166 -3.27 11.03 0.43
N ILE A 167 -2.27 11.92 0.43
CA ILE A 167 -1.06 11.77 1.25
C ILE A 167 -1.40 11.71 2.74
N ASN A 168 -2.31 12.54 3.24
CA ASN A 168 -2.73 12.47 4.64
C ASN A 168 -3.33 11.09 4.98
N PHE A 169 -4.22 10.59 4.13
CA PHE A 169 -4.81 9.26 4.26
C PHE A 169 -3.74 8.15 4.24
N LEU A 170 -2.84 8.17 3.25
CA LEU A 170 -1.76 7.17 3.13
C LEU A 170 -0.81 7.22 4.33
N ASN A 171 -0.48 8.40 4.85
CA ASN A 171 0.33 8.56 6.06
C ASN A 171 -0.36 8.00 7.31
N GLU A 172 -1.68 8.13 7.43
CA GLU A 172 -2.45 7.52 8.52
C GLU A 172 -2.34 5.99 8.49
N GLU A 173 -2.44 5.38 7.30
CA GLU A 173 -2.26 3.93 7.12
C GLU A 173 -0.82 3.49 7.36
N LEU A 174 0.15 4.22 6.81
CA LEU A 174 1.57 3.95 6.97
C LEU A 174 1.99 3.98 8.45
N ASN A 175 1.46 4.94 9.22
CA ASN A 175 1.69 5.03 10.66
C ASN A 175 1.12 3.83 11.41
N GLN A 176 -0.07 3.35 11.02
CA GLN A 176 -0.66 2.15 11.61
C GLN A 176 0.22 0.93 11.36
N ILE A 177 0.62 0.69 10.11
CA ILE A 177 1.49 -0.44 9.73
C ILE A 177 2.84 -0.36 10.44
N THR A 178 3.47 0.82 10.44
CA THR A 178 4.74 1.06 11.12
C THR A 178 4.63 0.80 12.63
N SER A 179 3.51 1.14 13.26
CA SER A 179 3.28 0.85 14.68
C SER A 179 3.24 -0.65 14.97
N PHE A 180 2.62 -1.45 14.08
CA PHE A 180 2.60 -2.91 14.19
C PHE A 180 4.00 -3.50 14.03
N LEU A 181 4.79 -3.03 13.06
CA LEU A 181 6.18 -3.46 12.85
C LEU A 181 7.09 -3.11 14.03
N LYS A 182 6.86 -1.98 14.72
CA LYS A 182 7.62 -1.58 15.91
C LYS A 182 7.35 -2.46 17.14
N ILE A 183 6.15 -3.03 17.26
CA ILE A 183 5.81 -3.93 18.39
C ILE A 183 6.60 -5.24 18.32
N GLU A 184 6.97 -5.69 17.11
CA GLU A 184 7.76 -6.91 16.87
C GLU A 184 9.26 -6.74 17.21
N ASN A 185 9.75 -5.52 17.50
CA ASN A 185 11.16 -5.21 17.82
C ASN A 185 11.47 -4.96 19.31
N LYS A 186 10.57 -5.27 20.25
CA LYS A 186 10.93 -5.23 21.68
C LYS A 186 11.81 -6.43 22.02
N GLU A 187 13.00 -6.20 22.58
CA GLU A 187 13.76 -7.25 23.29
C GLU A 187 12.80 -8.00 24.22
N TYR A 188 12.52 -9.25 23.86
CA TYR A 188 11.63 -10.08 24.64
C TYR A 188 12.35 -10.50 25.92
N ASN A 189 11.99 -9.88 27.05
CA ASN A 189 12.46 -10.31 28.34
C ASN A 189 11.55 -11.43 28.87
N ASN A 190 12.02 -12.67 28.77
CA ASN A 190 11.31 -13.83 29.30
C ASN A 190 11.20 -13.73 30.83
N PRO A 191 9.98 -13.61 31.41
CA PRO A 191 9.82 -13.53 32.86
C PRO A 191 10.18 -14.84 33.58
N TYR A 192 10.25 -15.96 32.86
CA TYR A 192 10.49 -17.30 33.40
C TYR A 192 11.60 -18.04 32.64
N PRO A 193 12.84 -17.51 32.64
CA PRO A 193 13.96 -18.04 31.83
C PRO A 193 14.42 -19.44 32.29
N ASP A 194 14.13 -19.83 33.53
CA ASP A 194 14.45 -21.16 34.03
C ASP A 194 13.59 -22.26 33.40
N TYR A 195 12.40 -21.90 32.89
CA TYR A 195 11.40 -22.84 32.37
C TYR A 195 11.16 -22.67 30.88
N PHE A 196 11.02 -21.44 30.38
CA PHE A 196 10.82 -21.16 28.97
C PHE A 196 12.10 -20.67 28.30
N ASN A 197 12.25 -20.94 27.00
CA ASN A 197 13.32 -20.41 26.17
C ASN A 197 12.73 -19.52 25.09
N SER A 198 13.44 -18.43 24.74
CA SER A 198 12.97 -17.47 23.73
C SER A 198 11.49 -17.11 23.98
N TYR A 199 10.67 -16.99 22.95
CA TYR A 199 9.23 -16.67 23.03
C TYR A 199 8.30 -17.78 23.55
N GLY A 200 8.84 -18.85 24.16
CA GLY A 200 8.03 -19.99 24.63
C GLY A 200 6.93 -19.62 25.62
N TYR A 201 7.14 -18.61 26.46
CA TYR A 201 6.12 -18.14 27.41
C TYR A 201 4.99 -17.35 26.73
N GLU A 202 5.26 -16.57 25.68
CA GLU A 202 4.19 -15.89 24.93
C GLU A 202 3.31 -16.90 24.19
N ILE A 203 3.91 -17.91 23.56
CA ILE A 203 3.13 -19.01 22.95
C ILE A 203 2.28 -19.68 24.03
N TYR A 204 2.84 -19.94 25.22
CA TYR A 204 2.08 -20.52 26.32
C TYR A 204 0.86 -19.66 26.69
N LYS A 205 1.07 -18.36 26.90
CA LYS A 205 0.01 -17.42 27.28
C LYS A 205 -1.08 -17.30 26.22
N ASP A 206 -0.70 -17.16 24.95
CA ASP A 206 -1.64 -17.08 23.83
C ASP A 206 -2.45 -18.36 23.70
N PHE A 207 -1.77 -19.50 23.81
CA PHE A 207 -2.41 -20.81 23.74
C PHE A 207 -3.37 -21.02 24.92
N THR A 208 -3.01 -20.68 26.15
CA THR A 208 -3.86 -20.89 27.34
C THR A 208 -5.01 -19.88 27.48
N SER A 209 -4.88 -18.69 26.89
CA SER A 209 -5.90 -17.63 26.95
C SER A 209 -7.29 -18.06 26.45
N GLN A 210 -7.35 -19.04 25.54
CA GLN A 210 -8.60 -19.47 24.90
C GLN A 210 -9.33 -20.62 25.63
N TYR A 211 -8.70 -21.23 26.65
CA TYR A 211 -9.26 -22.42 27.32
C TYR A 211 -9.69 -22.10 28.76
N LYS A 212 -11.00 -21.91 28.97
CA LYS A 212 -11.63 -21.76 30.29
C LYS A 212 -12.36 -23.03 30.71
N GLN A 213 -11.67 -24.17 30.77
CA GLN A 213 -12.26 -25.42 31.25
C GLN A 213 -11.78 -25.78 32.66
N GLU A 214 -12.64 -26.47 33.40
CA GLU A 214 -12.42 -26.96 34.77
C GLU A 214 -11.31 -28.03 34.92
N SER A 215 -10.80 -28.58 33.81
CA SER A 215 -9.69 -29.53 33.76
C SER A 215 -8.87 -29.31 32.49
N VAL A 216 -7.64 -28.82 32.65
CA VAL A 216 -6.75 -28.41 31.55
C VAL A 216 -5.56 -29.35 31.35
N LEU A 217 -5.50 -30.49 32.06
CA LEU A 217 -4.33 -31.37 32.06
C LEU A 217 -3.95 -31.88 30.66
N ALA A 218 -4.92 -32.40 29.89
CA ALA A 218 -4.65 -32.93 28.55
C ALA A 218 -4.18 -31.81 27.59
N TYR A 219 -4.75 -30.63 27.73
CA TYR A 219 -4.43 -29.44 26.93
C TYR A 219 -3.01 -28.94 27.20
N LEU A 220 -2.65 -28.81 28.47
CA LEU A 220 -1.32 -28.36 28.88
C LEU A 220 -0.24 -29.44 28.70
N SER A 221 -0.59 -30.72 28.83
CA SER A 221 0.32 -31.83 28.50
C SER A 221 0.73 -31.81 27.03
N PHE A 222 -0.23 -31.56 26.14
CA PHE A 222 0.07 -31.37 24.73
C PHE A 222 0.99 -30.16 24.50
N LEU A 223 0.65 -29.00 25.07
CA LEU A 223 1.42 -27.76 24.90
C LEU A 223 2.87 -27.90 25.39
N VAL A 224 3.06 -28.45 26.59
CA VAL A 224 4.39 -28.67 27.17
C VAL A 224 5.22 -29.62 26.31
N ASP A 225 4.61 -30.69 25.78
CA ASP A 225 5.30 -31.62 24.87
C ASP A 225 5.77 -30.93 23.59
N GLN A 226 4.94 -30.09 22.97
CA GLN A 226 5.31 -29.35 21.75
C GLN A 226 6.39 -28.30 22.03
N LEU A 227 6.25 -27.50 23.09
CA LEU A 227 7.26 -26.49 23.44
C LEU A 227 8.62 -27.13 23.74
N LYS A 228 8.65 -28.32 24.37
CA LYS A 228 9.91 -29.08 24.58
C LYS A 228 10.50 -29.62 23.27
N LYS A 229 9.66 -30.13 22.36
CA LYS A 229 10.10 -30.60 21.02
C LYS A 229 10.73 -29.47 20.21
N ASP A 230 10.12 -28.29 20.26
CA ASP A 230 10.58 -27.10 19.55
C ASP A 230 11.75 -26.37 20.23
N GLY A 231 12.17 -26.81 21.42
CA GLY A 231 13.24 -26.18 22.18
C GLY A 231 12.86 -24.85 22.85
N LEU A 232 11.57 -24.52 22.88
CA LEU A 232 10.97 -23.33 23.49
C LEU A 232 10.70 -23.49 24.99
N MET A 233 10.97 -24.68 25.54
CA MET A 233 10.92 -24.98 26.96
C MET A 233 12.18 -25.75 27.37
N ASN A 234 12.68 -25.45 28.57
CA ASN A 234 13.93 -25.99 29.07
C ASN A 234 13.87 -27.53 29.14
N LYS A 235 14.79 -28.19 28.44
CA LYS A 235 14.84 -29.65 28.33
C LYS A 235 15.28 -30.32 29.63
N ASP A 236 16.07 -29.62 30.44
CA ASP A 236 16.64 -30.11 31.70
C ASP A 236 15.60 -30.16 32.83
N LYS A 237 14.49 -29.44 32.69
CA LYS A 237 13.38 -29.50 33.63
C LYS A 237 12.56 -30.76 33.41
N THR A 238 12.33 -31.49 34.50
CA THR A 238 11.44 -32.67 34.51
C THR A 238 9.99 -32.24 34.24
N LEU A 239 9.19 -33.16 33.70
CA LEU A 239 7.76 -32.90 33.48
C LEU A 239 7.07 -32.52 34.80
N ILE A 240 7.37 -33.22 35.89
CA ILE A 240 6.82 -32.94 37.23
C ILE A 240 7.15 -31.52 37.70
N SER A 241 8.41 -31.07 37.54
CA SER A 241 8.79 -29.70 37.93
C SER A 241 8.11 -28.63 37.09
N ILE A 242 7.91 -28.87 35.80
CA ILE A 242 7.21 -27.93 34.91
C ILE A 242 5.75 -27.79 35.35
N PHE A 243 5.05 -28.91 35.58
CA PHE A 243 3.65 -28.87 35.97
C PHE A 243 3.42 -28.23 37.35
N LYS A 244 4.32 -28.45 38.32
CA LYS A 244 4.28 -27.73 39.60
C LYS A 244 4.44 -26.23 39.42
N PHE A 245 5.41 -25.81 38.60
CA PHE A 245 5.59 -24.41 38.26
C PHE A 245 4.32 -23.80 37.62
N LEU A 246 3.66 -24.52 36.69
CA LEU A 246 2.40 -24.03 36.09
C LEU A 246 1.25 -23.92 37.11
N GLU A 247 1.20 -24.82 38.10
CA GLU A 247 0.22 -24.79 39.19
C GLU A 247 0.48 -23.60 40.13
N GLU A 248 1.74 -23.40 40.52
CA GLU A 248 2.17 -22.37 41.46
C GLU A 248 2.08 -20.94 40.87
N GLU A 249 2.55 -20.75 39.63
CA GLU A 249 2.67 -19.41 39.02
C GLU A 249 1.41 -18.97 38.25
N PHE A 250 0.62 -19.92 37.74
CA PHE A 250 -0.52 -19.62 36.88
C PHE A 250 -1.87 -20.11 37.43
N ASP A 251 -1.92 -20.53 38.70
CA ASP A 251 -3.12 -21.04 39.39
C ASP A 251 -3.85 -22.14 38.59
N THR A 252 -3.05 -23.01 37.98
CA THR A 252 -3.57 -24.01 37.05
C THR A 252 -4.15 -25.20 37.79
N ASN A 253 -5.47 -25.44 37.66
CA ASN A 253 -6.13 -26.57 38.32
C ASN A 253 -5.99 -27.89 37.53
N PHE A 254 -5.05 -28.75 37.96
CA PHE A 254 -4.84 -30.08 37.39
C PHE A 254 -5.66 -31.21 38.05
N ARG A 255 -6.43 -30.92 39.11
CA ARG A 255 -7.17 -31.90 39.93
C ARG A 255 -6.28 -33.08 40.38
N THR A 256 -6.86 -34.25 40.67
CA THR A 256 -6.17 -35.46 41.18
C THR A 256 -5.39 -36.26 40.12
N ALA A 257 -5.15 -35.69 38.94
CA ALA A 257 -4.60 -36.41 37.81
C ALA A 257 -3.06 -36.36 37.81
N HIS A 258 -2.43 -37.42 38.33
CA HIS A 258 -0.96 -37.55 38.44
C HIS A 258 -0.30 -38.31 37.29
N LYS A 259 -1.06 -38.68 36.25
CA LYS A 259 -0.54 -39.38 35.06
C LYS A 259 -0.45 -38.43 33.87
N PHE A 260 0.68 -37.75 33.75
CA PHE A 260 1.05 -36.95 32.58
C PHE A 260 1.25 -37.89 31.38
N LYS A 261 0.48 -37.70 30.30
CA LYS A 261 0.63 -38.49 29.07
C LYS A 261 0.83 -37.56 27.88
N SER A 262 1.90 -37.77 27.13
CA SER A 262 2.29 -37.02 25.92
C SER A 262 1.34 -37.24 24.73
N ASP A 263 0.58 -38.34 24.73
CA ASP A 263 -0.07 -38.84 23.50
C ASP A 263 -1.52 -38.37 23.34
N TYR A 264 -2.05 -37.60 24.30
CA TYR A 264 -3.41 -37.11 24.17
C TYR A 264 -3.49 -36.00 23.13
N SER A 265 -4.17 -36.32 22.03
CA SER A 265 -4.90 -35.34 21.22
C SER A 265 -4.06 -34.44 20.29
N THR A 266 -2.95 -34.96 19.76
CA THR A 266 -2.14 -34.26 18.73
C THR A 266 -3.01 -33.71 17.59
N LYS A 267 -4.00 -34.47 17.09
CA LYS A 267 -4.86 -34.01 15.99
C LYS A 267 -5.76 -32.81 16.30
N LYS A 268 -6.15 -32.61 17.56
CA LYS A 268 -7.10 -31.54 17.94
C LYS A 268 -6.40 -30.20 18.18
N TYR A 269 -5.22 -30.24 18.78
CA TYR A 269 -4.53 -29.05 19.30
C TYR A 269 -3.37 -28.59 18.42
N LEU A 270 -2.82 -29.48 17.59
CA LEU A 270 -1.70 -29.17 16.71
C LEU A 270 -2.02 -28.07 15.68
N PRO A 271 -3.17 -28.06 14.97
CA PRO A 271 -3.44 -26.98 14.01
C PRO A 271 -3.46 -25.59 14.66
N PHE A 272 -3.97 -25.51 15.89
CA PHE A 272 -4.03 -24.26 16.65
C PHE A 272 -2.64 -23.86 17.18
N TYR A 273 -1.86 -24.82 17.67
CA TYR A 273 -0.49 -24.61 18.12
C TYR A 273 0.40 -24.09 16.99
N GLU A 274 0.38 -24.75 15.83
CA GLU A 274 1.16 -24.35 14.64
C GLU A 274 0.77 -22.95 14.16
N ALA A 275 -0.53 -22.61 14.19
CA ALA A 275 -1.01 -21.28 13.82
C ALA A 275 -0.54 -20.18 14.79
N ILE A 276 -0.40 -20.49 16.09
CA ILE A 276 0.18 -19.56 17.08
C ILE A 276 1.70 -19.49 16.88
N LYS A 277 2.38 -20.62 16.86
CA LYS A 277 3.84 -20.72 16.72
C LYS A 277 4.36 -19.98 15.48
N LYS A 278 3.66 -20.09 14.33
CA LYS A 278 4.02 -19.36 13.11
C LYS A 278 4.09 -17.84 13.30
N ARG A 279 3.37 -17.26 14.26
CA ARG A 279 3.45 -15.83 14.62
C ARG A 279 4.76 -15.47 15.32
N TYR A 280 5.40 -16.46 15.94
CA TYR A 280 6.60 -16.30 16.76
C TYR A 280 7.87 -16.92 16.14
N ASP A 281 7.76 -17.83 15.17
CA ASP A 281 8.89 -18.29 14.33
C ASP A 281 9.57 -17.14 13.55
N ILE A 282 8.95 -15.96 13.56
CA ILE A 282 9.31 -14.71 12.89
C ILE A 282 10.05 -13.75 13.85
N VAL A 283 10.06 -14.02 15.16
CA VAL A 283 10.75 -13.21 16.17
C VAL A 283 12.20 -13.68 16.32
N SER A 284 13.19 -12.77 16.19
CA SER A 284 14.60 -13.12 16.39
C SER A 284 14.83 -13.70 17.79
N LYS A 285 15.52 -14.84 17.85
CA LYS A 285 15.81 -15.60 19.08
C LYS A 285 16.65 -14.83 20.08
#